data_AF-X1VPS8-F1
#
_entry.id   AF-X1VPS8-F1
#
_cell.length_a   1.000
_cell.length_b   1.000
_cell.length_c   1.000
_cell.angle_alpha   90.00
_cell.angle_beta   90.00
_cell.angle_gamma   90.00
#
_symmetry.space_group_name_H-M   'P 1'
#
loop_
_entity.id
_entity.type
_entity.pdbx_description
1 polymer ?
#
loop_
_entity_poly.entity_id
_entity_poly.type
_entity_poly.pdbx_seq_one_letter_code
_entity_poly.pdbx_strand_id
1 'polypeptide(L)'
;MVLDPILIFGWGPFPSMGISGACLATGIGMLSQIFVLFVLFLKKDNRKSFGTGNFALHWETFWKMIRIGSPEALATTLEFGAWATFYSLLSGLGAVHILVVSVGQSMLMAFFFFGIGLEQY
;
A
#
# COMPACT_ATOMS: atom_id res chain seq x y z
N MET A 1 10.37 7.60 -1.85
CA MET A 1 11.21 7.32 -0.67
C MET A 1 12.43 8.23 -0.54
N VAL A 2 13.13 8.64 -1.62
CA VAL A 2 14.19 9.68 -1.52
C VAL A 2 13.64 11.11 -1.65
N LEU A 3 12.51 11.31 -2.35
CA LEU A 3 11.85 12.62 -2.49
C LEU A 3 11.12 13.10 -1.22
N ASP A 4 10.71 12.17 -0.37
CA ASP A 4 9.92 12.45 0.83
C ASP A 4 10.64 13.36 1.84
N PRO A 5 11.91 13.13 2.23
CA PRO A 5 12.59 14.02 3.17
C PRO A 5 12.86 15.42 2.60
N ILE A 6 13.08 15.55 1.29
CA ILE A 6 13.41 16.84 0.64
C ILE A 6 12.20 17.78 0.63
N LEU A 7 11.02 17.26 0.32
CA LEU A 7 9.76 18.03 0.24
C LEU A 7 9.13 18.27 1.62
N ILE A 8 9.31 17.36 2.58
CA ILE A 8 8.77 17.51 3.94
C ILE A 8 9.64 18.44 4.79
N PHE A 9 10.96 18.23 4.82
CA PHE A 9 11.90 19.01 5.64
C PHE A 9 12.40 20.28 4.95
N GLY A 10 12.10 20.51 3.67
CA GLY A 10 12.52 21.71 2.94
C GLY A 10 14.04 21.78 2.75
N TRP A 11 14.68 20.68 2.35
CA TRP A 11 16.12 20.69 2.10
C TRP A 11 16.41 21.04 0.63
N GLY A 12 16.75 22.32 0.38
CA GLY A 12 16.90 22.91 -0.96
C GLY A 12 16.17 24.26 -1.05
N PRO A 13 15.95 24.84 -2.24
CA PRO A 13 15.32 26.16 -2.43
C PRO A 13 13.81 26.20 -2.12
N PHE A 14 13.26 25.16 -1.50
CA PHE A 14 11.83 24.98 -1.27
C PHE A 14 11.48 25.17 0.22
N PRO A 15 10.45 25.97 0.54
CA PRO A 15 10.00 26.18 1.91
C PRO A 15 9.42 24.89 2.52
N SER A 16 9.60 24.69 3.83
CA SER A 16 9.06 23.54 4.57
C SER A 16 7.53 23.53 4.53
N MET A 17 6.93 22.63 3.73
CA MET A 17 5.48 22.52 3.55
C MET A 17 4.79 21.57 4.54
N GLY A 18 5.52 20.94 5.46
CA GLY A 18 4.96 20.09 6.53
C GLY A 18 4.00 19.01 6.00
N ILE A 19 2.75 19.02 6.49
CA ILE A 19 1.69 18.06 6.11
C ILE A 19 1.33 18.18 4.62
N SER A 20 1.30 19.40 4.07
CA SER A 20 1.04 19.62 2.64
C SER A 20 2.19 19.09 1.77
N GLY A 21 3.42 19.17 2.25
CA GLY A 21 4.60 18.60 1.60
C GLY A 21 4.57 17.07 1.53
N ALA A 22 4.09 16.42 2.60
CA ALA A 22 3.93 14.96 2.63
C ALA A 22 2.87 14.46 1.63
N CYS A 23 1.75 15.18 1.49
CA CYS A 23 0.73 14.88 0.50
C CYS A 23 1.27 15.02 -0.93
N LEU A 24 2.00 16.11 -1.21
CA LEU A 24 2.64 16.34 -2.50
C LEU A 24 3.70 15.27 -2.84
N ALA A 25 4.55 14.90 -1.87
CA ALA A 25 5.56 13.86 -2.06
C ALA A 25 4.92 12.49 -2.38
N THR A 26 3.84 12.14 -1.69
CA THR A 26 3.07 10.92 -1.94
C THR A 26 2.44 10.93 -3.34
N GLY A 27 1.79 12.05 -3.72
CA GLY A 27 1.18 12.20 -5.03
C GLY A 27 2.20 12.10 -6.17
N ILE A 28 3.36 12.75 -6.03
CA ILE A 28 4.45 12.66 -7.00
C ILE A 28 5.03 11.24 -7.05
N GLY A 29 5.16 10.57 -5.90
CA GLY A 29 5.58 9.17 -5.82
C GLY A 29 4.65 8.25 -6.61
N MET A 30 3.34 8.37 -6.39
CA MET A 30 2.32 7.61 -7.13
C MET A 30 2.38 7.91 -8.63
N LEU A 31 2.47 9.18 -9.03
CA LEU A 31 2.58 9.58 -10.43
C LEU A 31 3.86 9.02 -11.08
N SER A 32 4.99 9.05 -10.37
CA SER A 32 6.24 8.49 -10.86
C SER A 32 6.16 6.97 -11.05
N GLN A 33 5.50 6.26 -10.12
CA GLN A 33 5.27 4.83 -10.23
C GLN A 33 4.38 4.49 -11.42
N ILE A 34 3.27 5.23 -11.60
CA ILE A 34 2.39 5.09 -12.77
C ILE A 34 3.18 5.34 -14.05
N PHE A 35 4.01 6.39 -14.08
CA PHE A 35 4.82 6.73 -15.25
C PHE A 35 5.84 5.64 -15.59
N VAL A 36 6.56 5.12 -14.59
CA VAL A 36 7.49 4.00 -14.77
C VAL A 36 6.75 2.77 -15.29
N LEU A 37 5.62 2.42 -14.67
CA LEU A 37 4.80 1.27 -15.11
C LEU A 37 4.32 1.45 -16.55
N PHE A 38 3.86 2.65 -16.90
CA PHE A 38 3.41 3.00 -18.25
C PHE A 38 4.53 2.86 -19.27
N VAL A 39 5.71 3.43 -19.00
CA VAL A 39 6.89 3.31 -19.87
C VAL A 39 7.34 1.86 -20.03
N LEU A 40 7.32 1.06 -18.95
CA LEU A 40 7.70 -0.34 -18.95
C LEU A 40 6.66 -1.21 -19.69
N PHE A 41 5.38 -0.84 -19.61
CA PHE A 41 4.27 -1.47 -20.34
C PHE A 41 4.32 -1.16 -21.85
N LEU A 42 4.74 0.06 -22.24
CA LEU A 42 4.92 0.44 -23.65
C LEU A 42 6.22 -0.11 -24.28
N LYS A 43 7.13 -0.67 -23.47
CA LYS A 43 8.41 -1.21 -23.96
C LYS A 43 8.16 -2.42 -24.88
N LYS A 44 8.86 -2.41 -26.03
CA LYS A 44 8.65 -3.30 -27.19
C LYS A 44 8.76 -4.80 -26.86
N ASP A 45 9.52 -5.17 -25.83
CA ASP A 45 9.67 -6.56 -25.38
C ASP A 45 8.41 -7.11 -24.69
N ASN A 46 7.75 -6.31 -23.83
CA ASN A 46 6.48 -6.69 -23.20
C ASN A 46 5.34 -6.77 -24.22
N ARG A 47 5.37 -5.91 -25.25
CA ARG A 47 4.39 -5.91 -26.35
C ARG A 47 4.41 -7.21 -27.17
N LYS A 48 5.58 -7.85 -27.31
CA LYS A 48 5.75 -9.11 -28.05
C LYS A 48 5.43 -10.35 -27.20
N SER A 49 5.66 -10.29 -25.89
CA SER A 49 5.40 -11.44 -25.00
C SER A 49 3.96 -11.53 -24.49
N PHE A 50 3.23 -10.42 -24.39
CA PHE A 50 1.88 -10.36 -23.79
C PHE A 50 0.75 -9.93 -24.74
N GLY A 51 1.03 -9.64 -26.02
CA GLY A 51 -0.02 -9.39 -27.02
C GLY A 51 -0.90 -8.16 -26.72
N THR A 52 -0.33 -7.06 -26.20
CA THR A 52 -1.03 -5.82 -25.81
C THR A 52 -1.60 -4.99 -26.98
N GLY A 53 -1.73 -5.58 -28.17
CA GLY A 53 -2.39 -4.98 -29.33
C GLY A 53 -3.89 -5.27 -29.41
N ASN A 54 -4.39 -6.23 -28.62
CA ASN A 54 -5.82 -6.56 -28.58
C ASN A 54 -6.40 -6.06 -27.25
N PHE A 55 -6.93 -4.85 -27.26
CA PHE A 55 -7.65 -4.23 -26.14
C PHE A 55 -9.04 -4.89 -25.97
N ALA A 56 -9.08 -6.22 -25.90
CA ALA A 56 -10.29 -6.95 -25.62
C ALA A 56 -10.46 -6.99 -24.11
N LEU A 57 -11.14 -5.98 -23.57
CA LEU A 57 -11.66 -6.01 -22.20
C LEU A 57 -12.63 -7.20 -22.10
N HIS A 58 -12.11 -8.36 -21.72
CA HIS A 58 -12.93 -9.52 -21.45
C HIS A 58 -13.66 -9.29 -20.14
N TRP A 59 -14.91 -8.83 -20.26
CA TRP A 59 -15.83 -8.60 -19.15
C TRP A 59 -15.91 -9.82 -18.21
N GLU A 60 -15.81 -11.03 -18.77
CA GLU A 60 -15.78 -12.28 -18.01
C GLU A 60 -14.52 -12.41 -17.12
N THR A 61 -13.34 -12.06 -17.64
CA THR A 61 -12.09 -12.06 -16.86
C THR A 61 -12.10 -10.97 -15.80
N PHE A 62 -12.64 -9.80 -16.11
CA PHE A 62 -12.80 -8.70 -15.15
C PHE A 62 -13.73 -9.12 -13.99
N TRP A 63 -14.88 -9.74 -14.28
CA TRP A 63 -15.77 -10.28 -13.25
C TRP A 63 -15.15 -11.42 -12.45
N LYS A 64 -14.33 -12.28 -13.08
CA LYS A 64 -13.56 -13.31 -12.38
C LYS A 64 -12.57 -12.67 -11.39
N MET A 65 -11.83 -11.63 -11.80
CA MET A 65 -10.90 -10.91 -10.93
C MET A 65 -11.63 -10.24 -9.77
N ILE A 66 -12.78 -9.58 -10.02
CA ILE A 66 -13.61 -9.01 -8.95
C ILE A 66 -14.09 -10.11 -8.02
N ARG A 67 -14.56 -11.25 -8.52
CA ARG A 67 -15.06 -12.35 -7.68
C ARG A 67 -13.96 -12.99 -6.83
N ILE A 68 -12.72 -13.02 -7.31
CA ILE A 68 -11.56 -13.54 -6.57
C ILE A 68 -11.06 -12.52 -5.54
N GLY A 69 -10.99 -11.23 -5.89
CA GLY A 69 -10.54 -10.17 -4.97
C GLY A 69 -11.58 -9.71 -3.96
N SER A 70 -12.88 -9.80 -4.29
CA SER A 70 -13.99 -9.46 -3.39
C SER A 70 -13.91 -10.15 -2.01
N PRO A 71 -13.72 -11.48 -1.90
CA PRO A 71 -13.64 -12.13 -0.60
C PRO A 71 -12.42 -11.67 0.21
N GLU A 72 -11.28 -11.43 -0.42
CA GLU A 72 -10.06 -10.94 0.23
C GLU A 72 -10.24 -9.51 0.77
N ALA A 73 -10.84 -8.62 -0.04
CA ALA A 73 -11.15 -7.26 0.36
C ALA A 73 -12.15 -7.21 1.53
N LEU A 74 -13.18 -8.07 1.50
CA LEU A 74 -14.14 -8.20 2.59
C LEU A 74 -13.50 -8.72 3.87
N ALA A 75 -12.66 -9.76 3.78
CA ALA A 75 -11.93 -10.29 4.92
C ALA A 75 -11.04 -9.22 5.59
N THR A 76 -10.27 -8.49 4.77
CA THR A 76 -9.40 -7.40 5.23
C THR A 76 -10.20 -6.26 5.88
N THR A 77 -11.35 -5.89 5.31
CA THR A 77 -12.22 -4.85 5.87
C THR A 77 -12.81 -5.26 7.22
N LEU A 78 -13.25 -6.52 7.33
CA LEU A 78 -13.73 -7.08 8.59
C LEU A 78 -12.62 -7.14 9.65
N GLU A 79 -11.41 -7.49 9.26
CA GLU A 79 -10.23 -7.48 10.14
C GLU A 79 -9.95 -6.09 10.68
N PHE A 80 -9.91 -5.05 9.83
CA PHE A 80 -9.75 -3.67 10.27
C PHE A 80 -10.87 -3.22 11.22
N GLY A 81 -12.11 -3.60 10.94
CA GLY A 81 -13.26 -3.32 11.82
C GLY A 81 -13.15 -4.02 13.18
N ALA A 82 -12.68 -5.27 13.19
CA ALA A 82 -12.43 -6.03 14.41
C ALA A 82 -11.34 -5.37 15.25
N TRP A 83 -10.22 -5.00 14.63
CA TRP A 83 -9.13 -4.26 15.28
C TRP A 83 -9.61 -2.93 15.85
N ALA A 84 -10.38 -2.14 15.08
CA ALA A 84 -10.91 -0.87 15.56
C ALA A 84 -11.82 -1.04 16.79
N THR A 85 -12.69 -2.05 16.77
CA THR A 85 -13.58 -2.37 17.89
C THR A 85 -12.78 -2.84 19.11
N PHE A 86 -11.79 -3.71 18.89
CA PHE A 86 -10.89 -4.20 19.93
C PHE A 86 -10.10 -3.07 20.60
N TYR A 87 -9.50 -2.18 19.81
CA TYR A 87 -8.81 -0.99 20.33
C TYR A 87 -9.77 -0.04 21.07
N SER A 88 -11.01 0.11 20.59
CA SER A 88 -12.02 0.95 21.26
C SER A 88 -12.39 0.41 22.65
N LEU A 89 -12.52 -0.92 22.80
CA LEU A 89 -12.77 -1.55 24.10
C LEU A 89 -11.57 -1.39 25.05
N LEU A 90 -10.35 -1.59 24.55
CA LEU A 90 -9.12 -1.41 25.32
C LEU A 90 -8.90 0.04 25.75
N SER A 91 -9.33 1.01 24.95
CA SER A 91 -9.28 2.42 25.31
C SER A 91 -10.06 2.74 26.58
N GLY A 92 -11.13 1.99 26.88
CA GLY A 92 -11.89 2.13 28.11
C GLY A 92 -11.21 1.52 29.35
N LEU A 93 -10.33 0.53 29.15
CA LEU A 93 -9.62 -0.20 30.22
C LEU A 93 -8.30 0.45 30.65
N GLY A 94 -7.82 1.44 29.88
CA GLY A 94 -6.69 2.29 30.23
C GLY A 94 -5.53 2.23 29.21
N ALA A 95 -4.83 3.35 29.09
CA ALA A 95 -3.80 3.59 28.06
C ALA A 95 -2.64 2.57 28.06
N VAL A 96 -2.35 1.94 29.20
CA VAL A 96 -1.29 0.93 29.32
C VAL A 96 -1.57 -0.29 28.44
N HIS A 97 -2.84 -0.72 28.34
CA HIS A 97 -3.20 -1.90 27.55
C HIS A 97 -3.04 -1.66 26.04
N ILE A 98 -3.39 -0.46 25.56
CA ILE A 98 -3.17 -0.09 24.15
C ILE A 98 -1.67 -0.09 23.83
N LEU A 99 -0.84 0.47 24.71
CA LEU A 99 0.61 0.51 24.50
C LEU A 99 1.22 -0.90 24.36
N VAL A 100 0.85 -1.83 25.24
CA VAL A 100 1.35 -3.21 25.18
C VAL A 100 0.94 -3.89 23.87
N VAL A 101 -0.32 -3.72 23.46
CA VAL A 101 -0.84 -4.28 22.19
C VAL A 101 -0.11 -3.68 20.98
N SER A 102 0.08 -2.37 20.93
CA SER A 102 0.77 -1.71 19.81
C SER A 102 2.24 -2.13 19.69
N VAL A 103 2.95 -2.28 20.81
CA VAL A 103 4.34 -2.77 20.81
C VAL A 103 4.39 -4.23 20.34
N GLY A 104 3.53 -5.09 20.89
CA GLY A 104 3.44 -6.50 20.48
C GLY A 104 3.09 -6.66 19.00
N GLN A 105 2.14 -5.89 18.50
CA GLN A 105 1.73 -5.90 17.09
C GLN A 105 2.89 -5.47 16.17
N SER A 106 3.67 -4.45 16.58
CA SER A 106 4.83 -3.98 15.83
C SER A 106 5.90 -5.06 15.72
N MET A 107 6.14 -5.80 16.81
CA MET A 107 7.07 -6.95 16.80
C MET A 107 6.55 -8.09 15.91
N LEU A 108 5.26 -8.45 16.03
CA LEU A 108 4.64 -9.48 15.20
C LEU A 108 4.72 -9.15 13.71
N MET A 109 4.46 -7.90 13.32
CA MET A 109 4.55 -7.47 11.92
C MET A 109 5.97 -7.62 11.36
N ALA A 110 7.00 -7.35 12.17
CA ALA A 110 8.37 -7.58 11.75
C ALA A 110 8.63 -9.06 11.45
N PHE A 111 8.21 -9.97 12.34
CA PHE A 111 8.35 -11.41 12.11
C PHE A 111 7.53 -11.91 10.92
N PHE A 112 6.31 -11.40 10.75
CA PHE A 112 5.44 -11.78 9.63
C PHE A 112 6.06 -11.38 8.28
N PHE A 113 6.65 -10.18 8.20
CA PHE A 113 7.36 -9.74 7.00
C PHE A 113 8.53 -10.67 6.64
N PHE A 114 9.33 -11.09 7.63
CA PHE A 114 10.38 -12.08 7.40
C PHE A 114 9.82 -13.44 6.96
N GLY A 115 8.69 -13.87 7.55
CA GLY A 115 8.01 -15.10 7.17
C GLY A 115 7.59 -15.12 5.70
N ILE A 116 6.89 -14.07 5.25
CA ILE A 116 6.48 -13.93 3.84
C ILE A 116 7.70 -13.89 2.92
N GLY A 117 8.78 -13.22 3.34
CA GLY A 117 10.02 -13.16 2.55
C GLY A 117 10.70 -14.52 2.34
N LEU A 118 10.53 -15.46 3.27
CA LEU A 118 11.06 -16.82 3.16
C LEU A 118 10.18 -17.72 2.30
N GLU A 119 8.87 -17.48 2.20
CA GLU A 119 7.95 -18.26 1.35
C GLU A 119 8.16 -18.02 -0.17
N GLN A 120 8.87 -16.96 -0.55
CA GLN A 120 9.15 -16.63 -1.96
C GLN A 120 10.43 -17.26 -2.53
N TYR A 121 11.14 -18.09 -1.75
CA TYR A 121 12.31 -18.88 -2.17
C TYR A 121 12.02 -20.38 -2.07
#